data_AF-A0A367LT92-F1
#
_entry.id   AF-A0A367LT92-F1
#
_cell.length_a   1.000
_cell.length_b   1.000
_cell.length_c   1.000
_cell.angle_alpha   90.00
_cell.angle_beta   90.00
_cell.angle_gamma   90.00
#
_symmetry.space_group_name_H-M   'P 1'
#
loop_
_entity.id
_entity.type
_entity.pdbx_description
1 polymer ?
#
loop_
_entity_poly.entity_id
_entity_poly.type
_entity_poly.pdbx_seq_one_letter_code
_entity_poly.pdbx_strand_id
1 'polypeptide(L)' 'EARRLHPVEVVSDYEKTIVDELDLLREAANASQLRRNFEGSPLLYVPQVYWDWCRPKVLVMERIYGIPVTDLETLR' A
#
# COMPACT_ATOMS: atom_id res chain seq x y z
N GLU A 1 1.03 29.44 18.52
CA GLU A 1 1.40 28.04 18.20
C GLU A 1 1.00 27.59 16.80
N ALA A 2 -0.23 27.83 16.32
CA ALA A 2 -0.72 27.32 15.03
C ALA A 2 0.14 27.67 13.79
N ARG A 3 0.85 28.80 13.79
CA ARG A 3 1.71 29.23 12.66
C ARG A 3 2.99 28.38 12.50
N ARG A 4 3.41 27.63 13.54
CA ARG A 4 4.52 26.66 13.47
C ARG A 4 4.09 25.31 12.86
N LEU A 5 2.78 25.10 12.66
CA LEU A 5 2.25 23.88 12.07
C LEU A 5 2.12 23.98 10.55
N HIS A 6 2.49 25.12 9.93
CA HIS A 6 2.45 25.34 8.50
C HIS A 6 1.16 24.80 7.82
N PRO A 7 -0.04 25.18 8.32
CA PRO A 7 -1.29 24.50 7.97
C PRO A 7 -1.61 24.53 6.46
N VAL A 8 -1.18 25.57 5.74
CA VAL A 8 -1.34 25.66 4.29
C VAL A 8 -0.46 24.64 3.56
N GLU A 9 0.78 24.47 4.01
CA GLU A 9 1.70 23.46 3.45
C GLU A 9 1.18 22.06 3.75
N VAL A 10 0.70 21.82 4.98
CA VAL A 10 0.06 20.55 5.35
C VAL A 10 -1.13 20.25 4.44
N VAL A 11 -2.04 21.21 4.21
CA VAL A 11 -3.17 20.98 3.29
C VAL A 11 -2.71 20.70 1.86
N SER A 12 -1.71 21.43 1.37
CA SER A 12 -1.14 21.21 0.03
C SER A 12 -0.50 19.82 -0.12
N ASP A 13 0.21 19.35 0.91
CA ASP A 13 0.85 18.03 0.92
C ASP A 13 -0.20 16.92 0.99
N TYR A 14 -1.26 17.11 1.78
CA TYR A 14 -2.38 16.17 1.85
C TYR A 14 -3.13 16.09 0.51
N GLU A 15 -3.43 17.22 -0.13
CA GLU A 15 -4.09 17.23 -1.45
C GLU A 15 -3.29 16.41 -2.46
N LYS A 16 -1.98 16.68 -2.55
CA LYS A 16 -1.09 15.94 -3.44
C LYS A 16 -1.06 14.45 -3.11
N THR A 17 -0.92 14.11 -1.83
CA THR A 17 -0.87 12.71 -1.38
C THR A 17 -2.16 11.97 -1.71
N ILE A 18 -3.32 12.58 -1.42
CA ILE A 18 -4.62 11.98 -1.72
C ILE A 18 -4.75 11.72 -3.21
N VAL A 19 -4.41 12.70 -4.06
CA VAL A 19 -4.52 12.53 -5.52
C VAL A 19 -3.57 11.43 -6.02
N ASP A 20 -2.36 11.34 -5.48
CA ASP A 20 -1.39 10.31 -5.82
C ASP A 20 -1.85 8.90 -5.39
N GLU A 21 -2.59 8.78 -4.28
CA GLU A 21 -3.17 7.52 -3.78
C GLU A 21 -4.39 7.03 -4.59
N LEU A 22 -5.00 7.88 -5.42
CA LEU A 22 -6.17 7.50 -6.22
C LEU A 22 -5.84 6.61 -7.43
N ASP A 23 -4.56 6.46 -7.80
CA ASP A 23 -4.14 5.60 -8.90
C ASP A 23 -3.56 4.27 -8.39
N LEU A 24 -4.45 3.28 -8.25
CA LEU A 24 -4.11 1.94 -7.79
C LEU A 24 -3.23 1.15 -8.78
N LEU A 25 -3.04 1.62 -10.03
CA LEU A 25 -2.07 0.99 -10.93
C LEU A 25 -0.62 1.26 -10.48
N ARG A 26 -0.37 2.41 -9.85
CA ARG A 26 0.94 2.70 -9.25
C ARG A 26 1.21 1.75 -8.08
N GLU A 27 0.20 1.52 -7.25
CA GLU A 27 0.29 0.55 -6.15
C GLU A 27 0.50 -0.87 -6.66
N ALA A 28 -0.24 -1.30 -7.69
CA ALA A 28 -0.06 -2.59 -8.37
C ALA A 28 1.39 -2.80 -8.86
N ALA A 29 1.98 -1.76 -9.44
CA ALA A 29 3.35 -1.78 -9.95
C ALA A 29 4.36 -1.94 -8.81
N ASN A 30 4.18 -1.16 -7.75
CA ASN A 30 5.03 -1.22 -6.56
C ASN A 30 4.92 -2.57 -5.85
N ALA A 31 3.71 -3.11 -5.67
CA ALA A 31 3.48 -4.43 -5.09
C ALA A 31 4.14 -5.54 -5.92
N SER A 32 4.02 -5.48 -7.25
CA SER A 32 4.68 -6.43 -8.15
C SER A 32 6.20 -6.34 -8.09
N GLN A 33 6.77 -5.13 -7.96
CA GLN A 33 8.20 -4.93 -7.77
C GLN A 33 8.65 -5.48 -6.42
N LEU A 34 7.90 -5.21 -5.35
CA LEU A 34 8.20 -5.70 -4.01
C LEU A 34 8.20 -7.23 -3.98
N ARG A 35 7.21 -7.87 -4.62
CA ARG A 35 7.18 -9.34 -4.75
C ARG A 35 8.46 -9.87 -5.42
N ARG A 36 8.90 -9.27 -6.53
CA ARG A 36 10.16 -9.66 -7.21
C ARG A 36 11.37 -9.50 -6.30
N ASN A 37 11.45 -8.41 -5.54
CA ASN A 37 12.57 -8.14 -4.65
C ASN A 37 12.69 -9.18 -3.51
N PHE A 38 11.59 -9.81 -3.12
CA PHE A 38 11.52 -10.79 -2.03
C PHE A 38 11.25 -12.22 -2.51
N GLU A 39 11.40 -12.48 -3.82
CA GLU A 39 11.18 -13.82 -4.37
C GLU A 39 12.17 -14.83 -3.75
N GLY A 40 11.63 -15.88 -3.12
CA GLY A 40 12.43 -16.88 -2.41
C GLY A 40 12.92 -16.48 -1.01
N SER A 41 12.59 -15.26 -0.53
CA SER A 41 12.93 -14.84 0.82
C SER A 41 12.05 -15.53 1.88
N PRO A 42 12.61 -16.06 2.98
CA PRO A 42 11.82 -16.59 4.08
C PRO A 42 11.21 -15.50 4.99
N LEU A 43 11.58 -14.22 4.79
CA LEU A 43 11.21 -13.13 5.69
C LEU A 43 9.87 -12.47 5.34
N LEU A 44 9.57 -12.37 4.05
CA LEU A 44 8.41 -11.61 3.57
C LEU A 44 7.84 -12.29 2.34
N TYR A 45 6.54 -12.49 2.37
CA TYR A 45 5.76 -12.95 1.23
C TYR A 45 4.84 -11.81 0.77
N VAL A 46 4.81 -11.55 -0.54
CA VAL A 46 4.00 -10.50 -1.16
C VAL A 46 3.03 -11.15 -2.15
N PRO A 47 1.71 -10.91 -2.04
CA PRO A 47 0.72 -11.51 -2.92
C PRO A 47 0.94 -11.20 -4.41
N GLN A 48 0.58 -12.15 -5.29
CA GLN A 48 0.57 -11.92 -6.74
C GLN A 48 -0.48 -10.87 -7.12
N VAL A 49 -0.11 -9.89 -7.96
CA VAL A 49 -1.06 -8.96 -8.59
C VAL A 49 -1.62 -9.58 -9.87
N TYR A 50 -2.95 -9.48 -10.08
CA TYR A 50 -3.64 -9.93 -11.30
C TYR A 50 -3.91 -8.74 -12.23
N TRP A 51 -2.92 -8.42 -13.08
CA TRP A 51 -2.89 -7.22 -13.91
C TRP A 51 -4.08 -7.07 -14.86
N ASP A 52 -4.58 -8.17 -15.44
CA ASP A 52 -5.70 -8.16 -16.38
C ASP A 52 -6.97 -7.55 -15.77
N TRP A 53 -7.11 -7.64 -14.45
CA TRP A 53 -8.27 -7.19 -13.68
C TRP A 53 -8.03 -5.86 -12.94
N CYS A 54 -6.82 -5.31 -12.99
CA CYS A 54 -6.50 -4.04 -12.33
C CYS A 54 -6.86 -2.83 -13.21
N ARG A 55 -7.37 -1.77 -12.59
CA ARG A 55 -7.71 -0.48 -13.20
C ARG A 55 -7.32 0.64 -12.23
N PRO A 56 -7.28 1.92 -12.64
CA PRO A 56 -6.88 3.00 -11.74
C PRO A 56 -7.64 3.05 -10.41
N LYS A 57 -8.89 2.56 -10.37
CA LYS A 57 -9.74 2.53 -9.16
C LYS A 57 -9.99 1.14 -8.59
N VAL A 58 -9.37 0.09 -9.13
CA VAL A 58 -9.57 -1.30 -8.69
C VAL A 58 -8.24 -2.05 -8.72
N LEU A 59 -7.82 -2.58 -7.57
CA LEU A 59 -6.65 -3.45 -7.42
C LEU A 59 -7.11 -4.89 -7.13
N VAL A 60 -6.62 -5.86 -7.91
CA VAL A 60 -6.94 -7.26 -7.73
C VAL A 60 -5.66 -8.06 -7.52
N MET A 61 -5.61 -8.83 -6.43
CA MET A 61 -4.43 -9.60 -6.02
C MET A 61 -4.83 -10.94 -5.41
N GLU A 62 -3.84 -11.82 -5.25
CA GLU A 62 -3.96 -13.11 -4.60
C GLU A 62 -4.53 -12.97 -3.18
N ARG A 63 -5.45 -13.86 -2.84
CA ARG A 63 -6.05 -13.92 -1.52
C ARG A 63 -5.11 -14.64 -0.55
N ILE A 64 -4.71 -13.96 0.50
CA ILE A 64 -3.92 -14.53 1.60
C ILE A 64 -4.73 -14.65 2.88
N TYR A 65 -4.27 -15.55 3.77
CA TYR A 65 -4.81 -15.74 5.10
C TYR A 65 -3.67 -15.61 6.12
N GLY A 66 -3.95 -14.93 7.23
CA GLY A 66 -2.98 -14.70 8.30
C GLY A 66 -3.65 -14.00 9.47
N ILE A 67 -2.92 -13.87 10.56
CA ILE A 67 -3.36 -13.12 11.73
C ILE A 67 -3.04 -11.64 11.48
N PRO A 68 -4.02 -10.72 11.57
CA PRO A 68 -3.77 -9.29 11.44
C PRO A 68 -2.72 -8.82 12.45
N VAL A 69 -1.78 -7.96 12.04
CA VAL A 69 -0.71 -7.45 12.94
C VAL A 69 -1.24 -6.71 14.17
N THR A 70 -2.48 -6.22 14.09
CA THR A 70 -3.17 -5.51 15.17
C THR A 70 -3.74 -6.46 16.23
N ASP A 71 -3.85 -7.76 15.95
CA ASP A 71 -4.29 -8.78 16.91
C ASP A 71 -3.09 -9.31 17.70
N LEU A 72 -2.69 -8.52 18.71
CA LEU A 72 -1.55 -8.83 19.55
C LEU A 72 -1.77 -10.02 20.50
N GLU A 73 -3.03 -10.38 20.76
CA GLU A 73 -3.35 -11.51 21.63
C GLU A 73 -3.09 -12.82 20.89
N THR A 74 -3.55 -12.93 19.64
CA THR A 74 -3.36 -14.14 18.82
C THR A 74 -1.90 -14.30 18.32
N LEU A 75 -1.13 -13.20 18.24
CA LEU A 75 0.28 -13.22 17.79
C LEU A 75 1.31 -13.56 18.89
N ARG A 76 0.90 -13.58 20.16
CA ARG A 76 1.78 -13.89 21.31
C ARG A 76 1.99 -15.39 21.49
#